data_AF-A0A958F7K7-F1
#
_entry.id   AF-A0A958F7K7-F1
#
_cell.length_a   1.000
_cell.length_b   1.000
_cell.length_c   1.000
_cell.angle_alpha   90.00
_cell.angle_beta   90.00
_cell.angle_gamma   90.00
#
_symmetry.space_group_name_H-M   'P 1'
#
loop_
_entity.id
_entity.type
_entity.pdbx_description
1 polymer ?
#
loop_
_entity_poly.entity_id
_entity_poly.type
_entity_poly.pdbx_seq_one_letter_code
_entity_poly.pdbx_strand_id
1 'polypeptide(L)'
;CLSPVGLSSITKLSPQRLVSQMMGTWFLGAALGNLIAGLVAGYVEALPQNALYGTVALTVIGFGFLFLVLSKPIRNLASGVK
;
A
#
# COMPACT_ATOMS: atom_id res chain seq x y z
N CYS A 1 3.15 -10.36 -2.75
CA CYS A 1 2.77 -10.38 -4.19
C CYS A 1 1.30 -9.97 -4.38
N LEU A 2 0.97 -8.69 -4.18
CA LEU A 2 -0.37 -8.10 -4.44
C LEU A 2 -0.50 -7.52 -5.87
N SER A 3 0.58 -7.61 -6.66
CA SER A 3 0.76 -6.95 -7.95
C SER A 3 -0.35 -7.17 -8.99
N PRO A 4 -0.97 -8.37 -9.16
CA PRO A 4 -2.04 -8.52 -10.14
C PRO A 4 -3.38 -7.89 -9.70
N VAL A 5 -3.57 -7.58 -8.41
CA VAL A 5 -4.83 -7.01 -7.88
C VAL A 5 -4.81 -5.47 -7.94
N GLY A 6 -3.67 -4.86 -7.60
CA GLY A 6 -3.52 -3.40 -7.65
C GLY A 6 -3.59 -2.82 -9.06
N LEU A 7 -2.86 -3.44 -10.00
CA LEU A 7 -2.86 -3.02 -11.41
C LEU A 7 -4.22 -3.24 -12.08
N SER A 8 -4.89 -4.36 -11.81
CA SER A 8 -6.23 -4.63 -12.38
C SER A 8 -7.28 -3.62 -11.90
N SER A 9 -7.21 -3.20 -10.63
CA SER A 9 -8.13 -2.22 -10.06
C SER A 9 -7.92 -0.82 -10.65
N ILE A 10 -6.66 -0.42 -10.86
CA ILE A 10 -6.34 0.86 -11.49
C ILE A 10 -6.84 0.88 -12.93
N THR A 11 -6.58 -0.16 -13.72
CA THR A 11 -7.03 -0.18 -15.12
C THR A 11 -8.56 -0.25 -15.26
N LYS A 12 -9.28 -0.90 -14.33
CA LYS A 12 -10.76 -0.94 -14.35
C LYS A 12 -11.43 0.37 -13.93
N LEU A 13 -10.85 1.12 -12.98
CA LEU A 13 -11.42 2.38 -12.48
C LEU A 13 -10.89 3.62 -13.22
N SER A 14 -9.86 3.48 -14.06
CA SER A 14 -9.29 4.60 -14.82
C SER A 14 -10.12 4.93 -16.06
N PRO A 15 -10.48 6.21 -16.30
CA PRO A 15 -11.05 6.63 -17.57
C PRO A 15 -10.02 6.42 -18.70
N GLN A 16 -10.44 5.86 -19.85
CA GLN A 16 -9.55 5.41 -20.93
C GLN A 16 -8.52 6.47 -21.40
N ARG A 17 -8.82 7.76 -21.26
CA ARG A 17 -7.92 8.87 -21.62
C ARG A 17 -6.77 9.12 -20.63
N LEU A 18 -6.88 8.69 -19.37
CA LEU A 18 -5.94 9.03 -18.29
C LEU A 18 -5.24 7.80 -17.68
N VAL A 19 -5.29 6.66 -18.36
CA VAL A 19 -4.71 5.39 -17.89
C VAL A 19 -3.20 5.52 -17.58
N SER A 20 -2.46 6.28 -18.39
CA SER A 20 -1.03 6.55 -18.16
C SER A 20 -0.77 7.43 -16.93
N GLN A 21 -1.63 8.40 -16.63
CA GLN A 21 -1.53 9.24 -15.43
C GLN A 21 -1.85 8.45 -14.16
N MET A 22 -2.87 7.59 -14.20
CA MET A 22 -3.23 6.72 -13.09
C MET A 22 -2.12 5.71 -12.78
N MET A 23 -1.45 5.16 -13.80
CA MET A 23 -0.23 4.38 -13.58
C MET A 23 0.92 5.21 -13.00
N GLY A 24 1.06 6.48 -13.41
CA GLY A 24 1.99 7.41 -12.77
C GLY A 24 1.74 7.57 -11.26
N THR A 25 0.48 7.71 -10.84
CA THR A 25 0.15 7.79 -9.41
C THR A 25 0.44 6.50 -8.63
N TRP A 26 0.26 5.34 -9.27
CA TRP A 26 0.61 4.05 -8.67
C TRP A 26 2.12 3.92 -8.43
N PHE A 27 2.94 4.24 -9.43
CA PHE A 27 4.39 4.22 -9.28
C PHE A 27 4.89 5.28 -8.31
N LEU A 28 4.27 6.46 -8.27
CA LEU A 28 4.59 7.50 -7.29
C LEU A 28 4.32 7.02 -5.86
N GLY A 29 3.19 6.35 -5.63
CA GLY A 29 2.86 5.75 -4.34
C GLY A 29 3.88 4.68 -3.94
N ALA A 30 4.31 3.83 -4.88
CA ALA A 30 5.36 2.84 -4.62
C ALA A 30 6.72 3.50 -4.32
N ALA A 31 7.10 4.56 -5.04
CA ALA A 31 8.35 5.28 -4.82
C ALA A 31 8.37 5.97 -3.45
N LEU A 32 7.28 6.66 -3.08
CA LEU A 32 7.13 7.28 -1.76
C LEU A 32 7.13 6.24 -0.64
N GLY A 33 6.46 5.09 -0.84
CA GLY A 33 6.47 3.99 0.12
C GLY A 33 7.89 3.44 0.37
N ASN A 34 8.67 3.26 -0.70
CA ASN A 34 10.07 2.84 -0.58
C ASN A 34 10.96 3.90 0.07
N LEU A 35 10.74 5.19 -0.21
CA LEU A 35 11.46 6.29 0.43
C LEU A 35 11.22 6.30 1.95
N ILE A 36 9.96 6.21 2.38
CA ILE A 36 9.59 6.16 3.79
C ILE A 36 10.15 4.88 4.43
N ALA A 37 10.06 3.73 3.76
CA ALA A 37 10.63 2.48 4.25
C ALA A 37 12.15 2.58 4.46
N GLY A 38 12.88 3.23 3.54
CA GLY A 38 14.32 3.45 3.66
C GLY A 38 14.67 4.40 4.83
N LEU A 39 13.91 5.49 5.00
CA LEU A 39 14.08 6.39 6.14
C LEU A 39 13.85 5.68 7.47
N VAL A 40 12.76 4.91 7.56
CA VAL A 40 12.44 4.14 8.77
C VAL A 40 13.51 3.07 9.02
N ALA A 41 13.93 2.32 7.99
CA ALA A 41 14.95 1.28 8.09
C ALA A 41 16.26 1.80 8.71
N GLY A 42 16.72 3.00 8.31
CA GLY A 42 17.91 3.62 8.90
C GLY A 42 17.81 3.89 10.41
N TYR A 43 16.60 4.08 10.96
CA TYR A 43 16.40 4.20 12.40
C TYR A 43 16.30 2.84 13.11
N VAL A 44 15.83 1.80 12.42
CA VAL A 44 15.62 0.46 13.03
C VAL A 44 16.90 -0.39 13.03
N GLU A 45 17.86 -0.12 12.13
CA GLU A 45 19.17 -0.80 12.10
C GLU A 45 20.02 -0.58 13.36
N ALA A 46 19.77 0.50 14.12
CA ALA A 46 20.47 0.79 15.38
C ALA A 46 19.93 0.01 16.59
N LEU A 47 18.87 -0.79 16.44
CA LEU A 47 18.21 -1.50 17.54
C LEU A 47 18.67 -2.96 17.67
N PRO A 48 18.66 -3.53 18.90
CA PRO A 48 18.99 -4.93 19.11
C PRO A 48 18.02 -5.86 18.33
N GLN A 49 18.57 -6.92 17.73
CA GLN A 49 17.88 -7.86 16.82
C GLN A 49 16.51 -8.35 17.33
N ASN A 50 16.37 -8.56 18.65
CA ASN A 50 15.11 -9.01 19.25
C ASN A 50 13.98 -7.97 19.18
N ALA A 51 14.32 -6.67 19.31
CA ALA A 51 13.35 -5.58 19.21
C ALA A 51 12.99 -5.28 17.74
N LEU A 52 13.92 -5.50 16.81
CA LEU A 52 13.72 -5.33 15.36
C LEU A 52 12.56 -6.20 14.85
N TYR A 53 12.61 -7.52 15.10
CA TYR A 53 11.57 -8.44 14.64
C TYR A 53 10.20 -8.16 15.30
N GLY A 54 10.18 -7.81 16.59
CA GLY A 54 8.94 -7.47 17.29
C GLY A 54 8.26 -6.21 16.75
N THR A 55 9.05 -5.16 16.48
CA THR A 55 8.53 -3.89 15.98
C THR A 55 8.01 -4.02 14.54
N VAL A 56 8.72 -4.76 13.68
CA VAL A 56 8.27 -5.04 12.31
C VAL A 56 6.98 -5.86 12.31
N ALA A 57 6.90 -6.91 13.14
CA ALA A 57 5.71 -7.77 13.23
C ALA A 57 4.48 -6.98 13.69
N LEU A 58 4.60 -6.16 14.74
CA LEU A 58 3.50 -5.31 15.23
C LEU A 58 3.05 -4.29 14.19
N THR A 59 3.99 -3.68 13.47
CA THR A 59 3.66 -2.68 12.45
C THR A 59 2.89 -3.31 11.29
N VAL A 60 3.31 -4.49 10.82
CA VAL A 60 2.60 -5.24 9.76
C VAL A 60 1.21 -5.66 10.22
N ILE A 61 1.06 -6.14 11.45
CA ILE A 61 -0.24 -6.53 12.02
C ILE A 61 -1.16 -5.30 12.14
N GLY A 62 -0.63 -4.18 12.62
CA GLY A 62 -1.38 -2.93 12.77
C GLY A 62 -1.90 -2.40 11.43
N PHE A 63 -1.04 -2.31 10.41
CA PHE A 63 -1.44 -1.91 9.07
C PHE A 63 -2.39 -2.93 8.42
N GLY A 64 -2.19 -4.23 8.65
CA GLY A 64 -3.09 -5.28 8.18
C GLY A 64 -4.49 -5.16 8.78
N PHE A 65 -4.58 -4.91 10.09
CA PHE A 65 -5.85 -4.71 10.77
C PHE A 65 -6.55 -3.43 10.31
N LEU A 66 -5.80 -2.33 10.15
CA LEU A 66 -6.31 -1.08 9.58
C LEU A 66 -6.91 -1.30 8.18
N PHE A 67 -6.21 -2.04 7.31
CA PHE A 67 -6.71 -2.38 5.98
C PHE A 67 -7.99 -3.22 6.02
N LEU A 68 -8.12 -4.15 6.97
CA LEU A 68 -9.33 -4.95 7.13
C LEU A 68 -10.54 -4.09 7.55
N VAL A 69 -10.34 -3.09 8.42
CA VAL A 69 -11.40 -2.15 8.80
C VAL A 69 -11.79 -1.26 7.63
N LEU A 70 -10.82 -0.74 6.87
CA LEU A 70 -11.05 0.09 5.69
C LEU A 70 -11.58 -0.69 4.47
N SER A 71 -11.51 -2.02 4.47
CA SER A 71 -11.98 -2.85 3.34
C SER A 71 -13.49 -2.71 3.06
N LYS A 72 -14.30 -2.53 4.11
CA LYS A 72 -15.76 -2.38 3.99
C LYS A 72 -16.18 -1.08 3.28
N PRO A 73 -15.69 0.12 3.68
CA PRO A 73 -16.05 1.37 3.00
C PRO A 73 -15.49 1.46 1.57
N ILE A 74 -14.28 0.96 1.32
CA ILE A 74 -13.69 0.95 -0.03
C ILE A 74 -14.55 0.12 -0.99
N ARG A 75 -15.07 -1.02 -0.54
CA ARG A 75 -15.94 -1.87 -1.36
C ARG A 75 -17.31 -1.25 -1.64
N ASN A 76 -17.86 -0.48 -0.70
CA ASN A 76 -19.15 0.19 -0.86
C ASN A 76 -19.10 1.39 -1.82
N LEU A 77 -17.92 1.98 -2.05
CA LEU A 77 -17.72 3.04 -3.05
C LEU A 77 -17.48 2.49 -4.45
N ALA A 78 -16.88 1.30 -4.57
CA ALA A 78 -16.62 0.65 -5.85
C ALA A 78 -17.85 -0.06 -6.46
N SER A 79 -18.96 -0.22 -5.73
CA SER A 79 -20.18 -0.87 -6.23
C SER A 79 -21.00 -0.02 -7.22
N GLY A 80 -20.59 1.22 -7.48
CA GLY A 80 -21.22 2.11 -8.46
C GLY A 80 -20.68 2.00 -9.89
N VAL A 81 -19.62 1.21 -10.13
CA VAL A 81 -18.99 1.06 -11.45
C VAL A 81 -19.26 -0.36 -11.97
N LYS A 82 -20.27 -0.48 -12.85
CA LYS A 82 -20.45 -1.64 -13.75
C LYS A 82 -19.64 -1.42 -15.02
#